data_AF-A0A948VDQ7-F1
#
_entry.id   AF-A0A948VDQ7-F1
#
_cell.length_a   1.000
_cell.length_b   1.000
_cell.length_c   1.000
_cell.angle_alpha   90.00
_cell.angle_beta   90.00
_cell.angle_gamma   90.00
#
_symmetry.space_group_name_H-M   'P 1'
#
loop_
_entity.id
_entity.type
_entity.pdbx_description
1 polymer ?
#
loop_
_entity_poly.entity_id
_entity_poly.type
_entity_poly.pdbx_seq_one_letter_code
_entity_poly.pdbx_strand_id
1 'polypeptide(L)'
;MKSMLTTFSRTLGAAALLIAGLALAPTAAQAQDRPAPRDVEGRGEFEMVLIHGLGSNAAVWDEVLPYLKGTFKVRVFEMAGHGSTQPVLDPSLEHEVGRLADFIAQEGLAYPTLVGHGFGGMVALEYALDHPADVHRLIMIDSAPRQLAVPEQKAAIAKALVEDYDRFVASRYLNLGPDPEVNERVMDTALRTDSATFISLLMSSFDFDLTDRLSRLSVPLLVIGSQLMFPDEESSQGVLRQVGFDHARSLTFKRVGGTGHFMMLERPVYVASVLLAFGVTADYEFQN
;
A
#
# COMPACT_ATOMS: atom_id res chain seq x y z
N MET A 1 -60.86 -63.77 -1.91
CA MET A 1 -59.50 -64.27 -2.23
C MET A 1 -58.48 -63.23 -1.77
N LYS A 2 -57.73 -63.59 -0.72
CA LYS A 2 -56.41 -63.12 -0.22
C LYS A 2 -56.13 -61.59 -0.24
N SER A 3 -56.05 -60.84 0.87
CA SER A 3 -55.29 -60.96 2.14
C SER A 3 -53.81 -60.52 2.07
N MET A 4 -53.42 -59.72 3.08
CA MET A 4 -52.06 -59.43 3.63
C MET A 4 -51.16 -58.49 2.80
N LEU A 5 -50.66 -57.34 3.29
CA LEU A 5 -50.32 -56.89 4.65
C LEU A 5 -49.23 -57.75 5.31
N THR A 6 -47.97 -57.50 4.94
CA THR A 6 -46.68 -57.80 5.63
C THR A 6 -45.57 -57.38 4.63
N THR A 7 -44.51 -56.63 4.94
CA THR A 7 -43.65 -56.66 6.12
C THR A 7 -42.94 -55.32 6.32
N PHE A 8 -43.12 -54.76 7.51
CA PHE A 8 -42.21 -53.82 8.17
C PHE A 8 -40.95 -54.58 8.59
N SER A 9 -39.73 -54.01 8.41
CA SER A 9 -38.66 -54.03 9.43
C SER A 9 -37.28 -53.66 8.86
N ARG A 10 -36.81 -52.49 9.32
CA ARG A 10 -35.44 -52.17 9.82
C ARG A 10 -34.30 -52.20 8.80
N THR A 11 -33.39 -51.22 8.75
CA THR A 11 -32.60 -50.67 9.87
C THR A 11 -31.89 -49.36 9.45
N LEU A 12 -31.82 -48.42 10.40
CA LEU A 12 -30.79 -47.38 10.67
C LEU A 12 -30.41 -46.38 9.55
N GLY A 13 -30.31 -45.06 9.79
CA GLY A 13 -29.98 -44.39 11.05
C GLY A 13 -30.60 -43.00 11.18
N ALA A 14 -31.09 -42.76 12.40
CA ALA A 14 -31.28 -41.43 12.96
C ALA A 14 -29.98 -40.96 13.59
N ALA A 15 -29.67 -39.66 13.52
CA ALA A 15 -29.17 -38.89 14.65
C ALA A 15 -29.06 -37.40 14.28
N ALA A 16 -29.95 -36.62 14.86
CA ALA A 16 -29.71 -35.23 15.19
C ALA A 16 -28.84 -35.14 16.46
N LEU A 17 -28.17 -33.99 16.62
CA LEU A 17 -27.55 -33.43 17.83
C LEU A 17 -26.29 -34.12 18.40
N LEU A 18 -25.19 -33.37 18.44
CA LEU A 18 -24.52 -33.02 19.72
C LEU A 18 -23.45 -31.94 19.54
N ILE A 19 -23.67 -30.82 20.21
CA ILE A 19 -22.65 -29.87 20.64
C ILE A 19 -21.84 -30.56 21.76
N ALA A 20 -20.55 -30.75 21.51
CA ALA A 20 -19.47 -30.87 22.49
C ALA A 20 -18.19 -30.51 21.71
N GLY A 21 -17.52 -29.40 21.99
CA GLY A 21 -16.87 -29.17 23.26
C GLY A 21 -15.49 -29.83 23.28
N LEU A 22 -14.60 -29.45 22.35
CA LEU A 22 -13.16 -29.45 22.61
C LEU A 22 -12.69 -28.00 22.49
N ALA A 23 -12.65 -27.32 23.64
CA ALA A 23 -11.72 -26.23 23.83
C ALA A 23 -10.32 -26.83 23.65
N LEU A 24 -9.68 -26.54 22.51
CA LEU A 24 -8.24 -26.58 22.44
C LEU A 24 -7.75 -25.45 23.36
N ALA A 25 -7.10 -25.85 24.46
CA ALA A 25 -6.37 -24.93 25.29
C ALA A 25 -5.39 -24.13 24.42
N PRO A 26 -5.17 -22.84 24.69
CA PRO A 26 -4.19 -22.06 23.94
C PRO A 26 -2.81 -22.56 24.35
N THR A 27 -2.17 -23.35 23.50
CA THR A 27 -0.77 -23.72 23.71
C THR A 27 0.11 -23.03 22.68
N ALA A 28 0.84 -22.06 23.24
CA ALA A 28 2.13 -21.55 22.83
C ALA A 28 2.17 -20.62 21.61
N ALA A 29 2.37 -19.34 21.96
CA ALA A 29 2.88 -18.23 21.16
C ALA A 29 1.98 -17.78 20.01
N GLN A 30 1.40 -16.59 20.20
CA GLN A 30 1.34 -15.60 19.13
C GLN A 30 2.75 -15.51 18.54
N ALA A 31 2.99 -16.23 17.44
CA ALA A 31 4.04 -15.83 16.52
C ALA A 31 3.66 -14.41 16.14
N GLN A 32 4.41 -13.44 16.66
CA GLN A 32 4.19 -12.05 16.31
C GLN A 32 4.21 -11.98 14.78
N ASP A 33 3.09 -11.52 14.26
CA ASP A 33 2.76 -11.28 12.88
C ASP A 33 3.62 -10.10 12.41
N ARG A 34 4.88 -10.39 12.08
CA ARG A 34 5.93 -9.38 11.91
C ARG A 34 6.24 -9.21 10.43
N PRO A 35 6.16 -7.99 9.87
CA PRO A 35 6.98 -7.68 8.71
C PRO A 35 8.45 -7.80 9.16
N ALA A 36 9.21 -8.74 8.60
CA ALA A 36 10.65 -8.77 8.83
C ALA A 36 11.26 -7.59 8.06
N PRO A 37 11.93 -6.64 8.72
CA PRO A 37 12.51 -5.50 8.01
C PRO A 37 13.52 -6.03 6.99
N ARG A 38 13.43 -5.55 5.75
CA ARG A 38 14.57 -5.65 4.85
C ARG A 38 15.61 -4.67 5.36
N ASP A 39 16.58 -5.17 6.12
CA ASP A 39 17.66 -4.37 6.70
C ASP A 39 18.51 -3.77 5.58
N VAL A 40 18.11 -2.58 5.18
CA VAL A 40 18.91 -1.70 4.34
C VAL A 40 19.58 -0.73 5.28
N GLU A 41 20.67 -1.15 5.92
CA GLU A 41 21.43 -0.28 6.83
C GLU A 41 22.04 0.90 6.06
N GLY A 42 21.27 1.98 5.94
CA GLY A 42 21.78 3.31 5.66
C GLY A 42 22.38 3.89 6.95
N ARG A 43 23.52 4.57 6.83
CA ARG A 43 24.24 5.18 7.97
C ARG A 43 24.06 6.70 8.02
N GLY A 44 23.02 7.18 7.34
CA GLY A 44 22.70 8.60 7.25
C GLY A 44 22.09 9.16 8.54
N GLU A 45 22.17 10.48 8.69
CA GLU A 45 21.64 11.19 9.86
C GLU A 45 20.11 11.34 9.83
N PHE A 46 19.50 11.27 8.65
CA PHE A 46 18.05 11.39 8.47
C PHE A 46 17.36 10.03 8.40
N GLU A 47 16.12 9.92 8.85
CA GLU A 47 15.35 8.68 8.78
C GLU A 47 14.38 8.72 7.60
N MET A 48 14.23 7.58 6.91
CA MET A 48 13.29 7.47 5.79
C MET A 48 12.60 6.11 5.80
N VAL A 49 11.28 6.10 5.63
CA VAL A 49 10.48 4.89 5.45
C VAL A 49 9.93 4.86 4.02
N LEU A 50 10.23 3.79 3.29
CA LEU A 50 9.72 3.54 1.95
C LEU A 50 8.55 2.55 2.01
N ILE A 51 7.42 2.90 1.41
CA ILE A 51 6.16 2.14 1.45
C ILE A 51 5.73 1.83 0.01
N HIS A 52 5.65 0.55 -0.32
CA HIS A 52 5.33 0.11 -1.69
C HIS A 52 3.83 0.26 -2.02
N GLY A 53 3.50 0.12 -3.31
CA GLY A 53 2.11 0.13 -3.79
C GLY A 53 1.46 -1.25 -3.75
N LEU A 54 0.15 -1.30 -3.95
CA LEU A 54 -0.63 -2.54 -4.07
C LEU A 54 -0.02 -3.44 -5.15
N GLY A 55 0.06 -4.76 -4.88
CA GLY A 55 0.63 -5.74 -5.81
C GLY A 55 2.14 -5.60 -6.04
N SER A 56 2.82 -4.74 -5.26
CA SER A 56 4.27 -4.58 -5.28
C SER A 56 4.90 -5.20 -4.04
N ASN A 57 6.18 -4.93 -3.77
CA ASN A 57 6.86 -5.37 -2.55
C ASN A 57 8.11 -4.52 -2.31
N ALA A 58 8.92 -4.85 -1.30
CA ALA A 58 10.13 -4.11 -0.98
C ALA A 58 11.12 -3.97 -2.15
N ALA A 59 11.14 -4.92 -3.11
CA ALA A 59 12.09 -4.93 -4.22
C ALA A 59 11.86 -3.80 -5.24
N VAL A 60 10.72 -3.11 -5.18
CA VAL A 60 10.46 -1.92 -6.00
C VAL A 60 11.45 -0.79 -5.71
N TRP A 61 12.09 -0.80 -4.54
CA TRP A 61 13.04 0.23 -4.12
C TRP A 61 14.50 -0.13 -4.38
N ASP A 62 14.80 -1.34 -4.85
CA ASP A 62 16.18 -1.86 -4.91
C ASP A 62 17.14 -1.01 -5.73
N GLU A 63 16.64 -0.37 -6.78
CA GLU A 63 17.43 0.48 -7.66
C GLU A 63 17.58 1.91 -7.13
N VAL A 64 16.67 2.36 -6.25
CA VAL A 64 16.75 3.68 -5.60
C VAL A 64 17.62 3.63 -4.33
N LEU A 65 17.55 2.53 -3.59
CA LEU A 65 18.22 2.37 -2.28
C LEU A 65 19.72 2.71 -2.28
N PRO A 66 20.55 2.29 -3.25
CA PRO A 66 21.99 2.59 -3.25
C PRO A 66 22.31 4.09 -3.19
N TYR A 67 21.43 4.93 -3.75
CA TYR A 67 21.60 6.38 -3.78
C TYR A 67 21.19 7.07 -2.48
N LEU A 68 20.38 6.43 -1.64
CA LEU A 68 19.83 7.01 -0.40
C LEU A 68 20.67 6.68 0.84
N LYS A 69 21.31 5.50 0.89
CA LYS A 69 21.96 4.95 2.10
C LYS A 69 23.09 5.81 2.68
N GLY A 70 23.68 6.71 1.89
CA GLY A 70 24.72 7.64 2.36
C GLY A 70 24.16 8.82 3.17
N THR A 71 22.86 9.08 3.06
CA THR A 71 22.20 10.27 3.61
C THR A 71 21.07 9.92 4.57
N PHE A 72 20.37 8.82 4.32
CA PHE A 72 19.28 8.32 5.17
C PHE A 72 19.61 6.97 5.81
N LYS A 73 19.16 6.76 7.04
CA LYS A 73 18.81 5.44 7.59
C LYS A 73 17.48 5.03 6.97
N VAL A 74 17.53 4.18 5.95
CA VAL A 74 16.34 3.78 5.18
C VAL A 74 15.74 2.51 5.74
N ARG A 75 14.44 2.53 6.03
CA ARG A 75 13.62 1.37 6.35
C ARG A 75 12.58 1.15 5.25
N VAL A 76 12.29 -0.09 4.93
CA VAL A 76 11.27 -0.43 3.92
C VAL A 76 10.14 -1.16 4.62
N PHE A 77 8.95 -0.57 4.60
CA PHE A 77 7.73 -1.17 5.14
C PHE A 77 7.09 -2.03 4.05
N GLU A 78 6.88 -3.31 4.36
CA GLU A 78 6.24 -4.30 3.47
C GLU A 78 4.87 -4.68 4.03
N MET A 79 3.81 -4.38 3.28
CA MET A 79 2.41 -4.57 3.66
C MET A 79 2.03 -6.05 3.73
N ALA A 80 0.94 -6.38 4.42
CA ALA A 80 0.52 -7.76 4.63
C ALA A 80 0.29 -8.46 3.28
N GLY A 81 0.60 -9.75 3.21
CA GLY A 81 0.38 -10.56 2.01
C GLY A 81 1.23 -10.17 0.79
N HIS A 82 2.17 -9.22 0.94
CA HIS A 82 3.11 -8.83 -0.11
C HIS A 82 4.52 -9.31 0.22
N GLY A 83 5.26 -9.67 -0.83
CA GLY A 83 6.67 -10.08 -0.70
C GLY A 83 6.85 -11.24 0.28
N SER A 84 7.60 -11.00 1.34
CA SER A 84 7.90 -11.96 2.41
C SER A 84 6.98 -11.84 3.63
N THR A 85 6.16 -10.79 3.68
CA THR A 85 5.28 -10.50 4.81
C THR A 85 4.02 -11.34 4.73
N GLN A 86 3.71 -12.06 5.82
CA GLN A 86 2.55 -12.94 5.87
C GLN A 86 1.24 -12.15 5.71
N PRO A 87 0.20 -12.75 5.11
CA PRO A 87 -1.13 -12.15 5.10
C PRO A 87 -1.72 -12.14 6.51
N VAL A 88 -2.53 -11.12 6.79
CA VAL A 88 -3.24 -10.94 8.06
C VAL A 88 -4.73 -11.14 7.86
N LEU A 89 -5.48 -11.29 8.95
CA LEU A 89 -6.95 -11.33 8.89
C LEU A 89 -7.50 -9.93 8.62
N ASP A 90 -8.51 -9.86 7.76
CA ASP A 90 -9.24 -8.64 7.38
C ASP A 90 -8.32 -7.44 7.06
N PRO A 91 -7.38 -7.57 6.09
CA PRO A 91 -6.50 -6.48 5.71
C PRO A 91 -7.31 -5.34 5.08
N SER A 92 -7.03 -4.13 5.51
CA SER A 92 -7.63 -2.88 5.03
C SER A 92 -6.58 -1.79 5.03
N LEU A 93 -6.84 -0.69 4.34
CA LEU A 93 -5.98 0.48 4.35
C LEU A 93 -5.72 0.96 5.79
N GLU A 94 -6.77 1.07 6.60
CA GLU A 94 -6.69 1.49 8.00
C GLU A 94 -5.85 0.51 8.85
N HIS A 95 -5.96 -0.79 8.57
CA HIS A 95 -5.12 -1.80 9.23
C HIS A 95 -3.64 -1.61 8.84
N GLU A 96 -3.33 -1.35 7.56
CA GLU A 96 -1.95 -1.08 7.13
C GLU A 96 -1.39 0.23 7.70
N VAL A 97 -2.23 1.25 7.97
CA VAL A 97 -1.82 2.45 8.73
C VAL A 97 -1.39 2.09 10.15
N GLY A 98 -2.18 1.24 10.83
CA GLY A 98 -1.82 0.72 12.16
C GLY A 98 -0.51 -0.08 12.14
N ARG A 99 -0.31 -0.93 11.13
CA ARG A 99 0.93 -1.70 10.96
C ARG A 99 2.14 -0.82 10.66
N LEU A 100 1.95 0.28 9.93
CA LEU A 100 3.00 1.28 9.72
C LEU A 100 3.38 1.97 11.04
N ALA A 101 2.41 2.30 11.89
CA ALA A 101 2.66 2.86 13.22
C ALA A 101 3.48 1.91 14.10
N ASP A 102 3.08 0.64 14.14
CA ASP A 102 3.81 -0.40 14.86
C ASP A 102 5.23 -0.58 14.31
N PHE A 103 5.39 -0.55 12.99
CA PHE A 103 6.70 -0.64 12.33
C PHE A 103 7.62 0.52 12.70
N ILE A 104 7.13 1.76 12.63
CA ILE A 104 7.89 2.97 13.00
C ILE A 104 8.35 2.90 14.46
N ALA A 105 7.46 2.50 15.37
CA ALA A 105 7.76 2.36 16.79
C ALA A 105 8.78 1.24 17.05
N GLN A 106 8.65 0.08 16.39
CA GLN A 106 9.55 -1.06 16.54
C GLN A 106 10.96 -0.77 16.02
N GLU A 107 11.07 -0.03 14.91
CA GLU A 107 12.34 0.38 14.33
C GLU A 107 13.01 1.53 15.10
N GLY A 108 12.32 2.07 16.11
CA GLY A 108 12.77 3.18 16.94
C GLY A 108 13.00 4.45 16.12
N LEU A 109 12.19 4.66 15.08
CA LEU A 109 12.26 5.85 14.24
C LEU A 109 11.55 6.99 14.96
N ALA A 110 12.21 8.14 15.09
CA ALA A 110 11.70 9.27 15.84
C ALA A 110 10.98 10.27 14.92
N TYR A 111 11.55 10.54 13.75
CA TYR A 111 11.02 11.57 12.84
C TYR A 111 11.35 11.23 11.38
N PRO A 112 10.83 10.10 10.84
CA PRO A 112 11.11 9.69 9.48
C PRO A 112 10.46 10.60 8.43
N THR A 113 11.12 10.72 7.27
CA THR A 113 10.45 11.06 6.01
C THR A 113 9.70 9.84 5.50
N LEU A 114 8.40 9.96 5.28
CA LEU A 114 7.58 8.89 4.71
C LEU A 114 7.51 9.04 3.19
N VAL A 115 7.80 7.96 2.46
CA VAL A 115 7.73 7.91 1.00
C VAL A 115 6.80 6.77 0.60
N GLY A 116 5.61 7.11 0.13
CA GLY A 116 4.61 6.13 -0.27
C GLY A 116 4.35 6.14 -1.78
N HIS A 117 4.36 4.96 -2.40
CA HIS A 117 4.04 4.76 -3.81
C HIS A 117 2.61 4.21 -4.00
N GLY A 118 1.80 4.85 -4.84
CA GLY A 118 0.43 4.41 -5.14
C GLY A 118 -0.37 4.20 -3.85
N PHE A 119 -0.88 2.99 -3.61
CA PHE A 119 -1.56 2.64 -2.35
C PHE A 119 -0.75 2.98 -1.10
N GLY A 120 0.57 2.79 -1.12
CA GLY A 120 1.46 3.15 -0.02
C GLY A 120 1.49 4.66 0.26
N GLY A 121 1.20 5.48 -0.74
CA GLY A 121 1.03 6.93 -0.57
C GLY A 121 -0.22 7.29 0.21
N MET A 122 -1.29 6.50 0.09
CA MET A 122 -2.52 6.67 0.88
C MET A 122 -2.28 6.29 2.34
N VAL A 123 -1.63 5.15 2.59
CA VAL A 123 -1.23 4.71 3.93
C VAL A 123 -0.31 5.74 4.60
N ALA A 124 0.69 6.25 3.88
CA ALA A 124 1.60 7.28 4.39
C ALA A 124 0.89 8.60 4.70
N LEU A 125 -0.07 9.00 3.84
CA LEU A 125 -0.84 10.23 4.04
C LEU A 125 -1.73 10.14 5.27
N GLU A 126 -2.46 9.04 5.44
CA GLU A 126 -3.33 8.84 6.59
C GLU A 126 -2.52 8.83 7.88
N TYR A 127 -1.41 8.08 7.91
CA TYR A 127 -0.48 8.09 9.04
C TYR A 127 0.02 9.51 9.36
N ALA A 128 0.49 10.27 8.36
CA ALA A 128 1.00 11.62 8.59
C ALA A 128 -0.07 12.61 9.09
N LEU A 129 -1.34 12.39 8.77
CA LEU A 129 -2.46 13.18 9.28
C LEU A 129 -2.86 12.80 10.71
N ASP A 130 -2.71 11.53 11.08
CA ASP A 130 -3.00 11.02 12.43
C ASP A 130 -1.84 11.25 13.40
N HIS A 131 -0.61 11.26 12.89
CA HIS A 131 0.65 11.35 13.64
C HIS A 131 1.56 12.50 13.16
N PRO A 132 1.07 13.75 13.04
CA PRO A 132 1.84 14.84 12.43
C PRO A 132 3.13 15.21 13.19
N ALA A 133 3.22 14.88 14.48
CA ALA A 133 4.41 15.13 15.30
C ALA A 133 5.52 14.08 15.10
N ASP A 134 5.19 12.94 14.48
CA ASP A 134 6.09 11.80 14.32
C ASP A 134 6.64 11.70 12.89
N VAL A 135 6.33 12.67 12.01
CA VAL A 135 6.70 12.67 10.59
C VAL A 135 7.45 13.94 10.22
N HIS A 136 8.62 13.78 9.62
CA HIS A 136 9.40 14.91 9.12
C HIS A 136 8.81 15.52 7.86
N ARG A 137 8.56 14.65 6.88
CA ARG A 137 8.05 15.02 5.55
C ARG A 137 7.26 13.87 4.97
N LEU A 138 6.31 14.22 4.10
CA LEU A 138 5.54 13.24 3.34
C LEU A 138 5.87 13.38 1.85
N ILE A 139 6.20 12.26 1.21
CA ILE A 139 6.40 12.16 -0.23
C ILE A 139 5.42 11.13 -0.77
N MET A 140 4.55 11.56 -1.69
CA MET A 140 3.60 10.70 -2.39
C MET A 140 4.04 10.52 -3.84
N ILE A 141 4.32 9.28 -4.25
CA ILE A 141 4.71 8.93 -5.62
C ILE A 141 3.53 8.30 -6.33
N ASP A 142 3.05 8.95 -7.38
CA ASP A 142 1.94 8.51 -8.23
C ASP A 142 0.70 8.07 -7.42
N SER A 143 0.38 8.88 -6.39
CA SER A 143 -0.71 8.66 -5.44
C SER A 143 -1.54 9.92 -5.29
N ALA A 144 -2.77 9.77 -4.79
CA ALA A 144 -3.71 10.85 -4.56
C ALA A 144 -4.30 10.76 -3.13
N PRO A 145 -4.82 11.88 -2.59
CA PRO A 145 -5.52 11.92 -1.30
C PRO A 145 -6.94 11.33 -1.37
N ARG A 146 -7.37 10.87 -2.55
CA ARG A 146 -8.65 10.20 -2.74
C ARG A 146 -8.58 9.10 -3.78
N GLN A 147 -9.36 8.06 -3.57
CA GLN A 147 -9.69 7.04 -4.55
C GLN A 147 -11.14 6.62 -4.32
N LEU A 148 -12.03 7.04 -5.21
CA LEU A 148 -13.45 6.81 -5.07
C LEU A 148 -13.97 5.96 -6.23
N ALA A 149 -14.78 4.96 -5.91
CA ALA A 149 -15.56 4.22 -6.90
C ALA A 149 -17.02 4.17 -6.49
N VAL A 150 -17.93 4.34 -7.45
CA VAL A 150 -19.37 4.19 -7.17
C VAL A 150 -19.72 2.71 -6.93
N PRO A 151 -20.84 2.39 -6.25
CA PRO A 151 -21.21 1.01 -5.92
C PRO A 151 -21.20 0.05 -7.11
N GLU A 152 -21.63 0.50 -8.28
CA GLU A 152 -21.65 -0.29 -9.51
C GLU A 152 -20.23 -0.63 -10.00
N GLN A 153 -19.29 0.32 -9.90
CA GLN A 153 -17.89 0.10 -10.23
C GLN A 153 -17.23 -0.87 -9.26
N LYS A 154 -17.46 -0.69 -7.94
CA LYS A 154 -16.98 -1.61 -6.90
C LYS A 154 -17.48 -3.03 -7.15
N ALA A 155 -18.77 -3.20 -7.42
CA ALA A 155 -19.37 -4.51 -7.72
C ALA A 155 -18.79 -5.15 -8.98
N ALA A 156 -18.57 -4.36 -10.04
CA ALA A 156 -17.95 -4.85 -11.28
C ALA A 156 -16.50 -5.31 -11.06
N ILE A 157 -15.71 -4.55 -10.30
CA ILE A 157 -14.32 -4.88 -9.95
C ILE A 157 -14.28 -6.13 -9.07
N ALA A 158 -15.10 -6.18 -8.01
CA ALA A 158 -15.19 -7.35 -7.14
C ALA A 158 -15.57 -8.62 -7.91
N LYS A 159 -16.54 -8.49 -8.84
CA LYS A 159 -16.93 -9.59 -9.72
C LYS A 159 -15.76 -10.05 -10.58
N ALA A 160 -15.05 -9.14 -11.24
CA ALA A 160 -13.93 -9.48 -12.11
C ALA A 160 -12.78 -10.17 -11.34
N LEU A 161 -12.48 -9.72 -10.12
CA LEU A 161 -11.48 -10.33 -9.24
C LEU A 161 -11.84 -11.76 -8.82
N VAL A 162 -13.12 -12.02 -8.54
CA VAL A 162 -13.60 -13.37 -8.17
C VAL A 162 -13.69 -14.29 -9.38
N GLU A 163 -14.03 -13.76 -10.56
CA GLU A 163 -14.11 -14.55 -11.79
C GLU A 163 -12.74 -15.01 -12.28
N ASP A 164 -11.75 -14.11 -12.31
CA ASP A 164 -10.40 -14.41 -12.81
C ASP A 164 -9.39 -13.39 -12.25
N TYR A 165 -8.87 -13.68 -11.05
CA TYR A 165 -7.90 -12.83 -10.34
C TYR A 165 -6.65 -12.59 -11.19
N ASP A 166 -6.04 -13.65 -11.72
CA ASP A 166 -4.78 -13.55 -12.48
C ASP A 166 -4.97 -12.68 -13.72
N ARG A 167 -6.07 -12.85 -14.45
CA ARG A 167 -6.35 -12.01 -15.62
C ARG A 167 -6.62 -10.56 -15.22
N PHE A 168 -7.36 -10.32 -14.14
CA PHE A 168 -7.61 -8.97 -13.65
C PHE A 168 -6.29 -8.27 -13.32
N VAL A 169 -5.43 -8.92 -12.52
CA VAL A 169 -4.12 -8.41 -12.14
C VAL A 169 -3.24 -8.20 -13.37
N ALA A 170 -3.08 -9.20 -14.24
CA ALA A 170 -2.27 -9.07 -15.45
C ALA A 170 -2.70 -7.87 -16.31
N SER A 171 -4.02 -7.72 -16.53
CA SER A 171 -4.55 -6.59 -17.32
C SER A 171 -4.24 -5.22 -16.69
N ARG A 172 -4.13 -5.15 -15.36
CA ARG A 172 -3.89 -3.92 -14.63
C ARG A 172 -2.41 -3.51 -14.65
N TYR A 173 -1.49 -4.48 -14.66
CA TYR A 173 -0.04 -4.21 -14.52
C TYR A 173 0.75 -4.26 -15.83
N LEU A 174 0.24 -4.91 -16.89
CA LEU A 174 0.96 -5.06 -18.17
C LEU A 174 1.23 -3.77 -18.95
N ASN A 175 0.56 -2.65 -18.62
CA ASN A 175 0.66 -1.39 -19.36
C ASN A 175 0.74 -0.17 -18.43
N LEU A 176 1.51 -0.28 -17.34
CA LEU A 176 1.64 0.81 -16.37
C LEU A 176 2.81 1.75 -16.66
N GLY A 177 3.55 1.52 -17.73
CA GLY A 177 4.64 2.40 -18.16
C GLY A 177 5.17 2.08 -19.56
N PRO A 178 6.11 2.91 -20.07
CA PRO A 178 6.70 2.72 -21.39
C PRO A 178 7.69 1.55 -21.47
N ASP A 179 8.18 1.04 -20.34
CA ASP A 179 9.16 -0.05 -20.29
C ASP A 179 8.46 -1.42 -20.13
N PRO A 180 8.49 -2.28 -21.17
CA PRO A 180 7.83 -3.58 -21.11
C PRO A 180 8.49 -4.55 -20.12
N GLU A 181 9.80 -4.46 -19.88
CA GLU A 181 10.49 -5.32 -18.91
C GLU A 181 10.08 -4.96 -17.48
N VAL A 182 9.92 -3.66 -17.20
CA VAL A 182 9.36 -3.18 -15.93
C VAL A 182 7.93 -3.67 -15.77
N ASN A 183 7.08 -3.52 -16.79
CA ASN A 183 5.68 -3.97 -16.76
C ASN A 183 5.55 -5.48 -16.48
N GLU A 184 6.38 -6.32 -17.12
CA GLU A 184 6.41 -7.76 -16.89
C GLU A 184 6.84 -8.08 -15.45
N ARG A 185 7.92 -7.46 -14.96
CA ARG A 185 8.43 -7.66 -13.59
C ARG A 185 7.41 -7.27 -12.52
N VAL A 186 6.69 -6.16 -12.71
CA VAL A 186 5.68 -5.70 -11.74
C VAL A 186 4.40 -6.53 -11.80
N MET A 187 3.98 -6.98 -13.00
CA MET A 187 2.88 -7.93 -13.15
C MET A 187 3.19 -9.23 -12.41
N ASP A 188 4.36 -9.80 -12.66
CA ASP A 188 4.82 -11.04 -12.01
C ASP A 188 4.81 -10.92 -10.48
N THR A 189 5.19 -9.74 -9.97
CA THR A 189 5.17 -9.45 -8.53
C THR A 189 3.74 -9.35 -8.01
N ALA A 190 2.84 -8.70 -8.74
CA ALA A 190 1.44 -8.57 -8.36
C ALA A 190 0.72 -9.93 -8.34
N LEU A 191 1.01 -10.81 -9.30
CA LEU A 191 0.46 -12.17 -9.36
C LEU A 191 0.93 -13.06 -8.19
N ARG A 192 2.08 -12.74 -7.56
CA ARG A 192 2.59 -13.43 -6.37
C ARG A 192 2.06 -12.87 -5.04
N THR A 193 1.36 -11.74 -5.07
CA THR A 193 0.72 -11.18 -3.86
C THR A 193 -0.44 -12.09 -3.45
N ASP A 194 -0.61 -12.28 -2.13
CA ASP A 194 -1.77 -13.01 -1.60
C ASP A 194 -3.07 -12.40 -2.13
N SER A 195 -3.87 -13.21 -2.83
CA SER A 195 -5.02 -12.70 -3.58
C SER A 195 -6.12 -12.17 -2.69
N ALA A 196 -6.37 -12.80 -1.54
CA ALA A 196 -7.36 -12.34 -0.57
C ALA A 196 -6.96 -10.97 0.01
N THR A 197 -5.67 -10.79 0.30
CA THR A 197 -5.11 -9.52 0.77
C THR A 197 -5.18 -8.46 -0.32
N PHE A 198 -4.75 -8.76 -1.55
CA PHE A 198 -4.84 -7.83 -2.68
C PHE A 198 -6.27 -7.33 -2.88
N ILE A 199 -7.24 -8.26 -2.92
CA ILE A 199 -8.66 -7.93 -3.11
C ILE A 199 -9.14 -7.02 -1.98
N SER A 200 -8.88 -7.39 -0.72
CA SER A 200 -9.38 -6.65 0.43
C SER A 200 -8.78 -5.23 0.51
N LEU A 201 -7.47 -5.09 0.27
CA LEU A 201 -6.82 -3.78 0.22
C LEU A 201 -7.37 -2.92 -0.91
N LEU A 202 -7.46 -3.47 -2.14
CA LEU A 202 -8.04 -2.74 -3.27
C LEU A 202 -9.47 -2.28 -2.96
N MET A 203 -10.30 -3.18 -2.42
CA MET A 203 -11.68 -2.85 -2.09
C MET A 203 -11.79 -1.79 -0.98
N SER A 204 -10.94 -1.86 0.04
CA SER A 204 -10.90 -0.86 1.13
C SER A 204 -10.52 0.53 0.62
N SER A 205 -9.69 0.63 -0.43
CA SER A 205 -9.27 1.94 -0.96
C SER A 205 -10.34 2.72 -1.69
N PHE A 206 -11.44 2.10 -2.13
CA PHE A 206 -12.45 2.78 -2.97
C PHE A 206 -13.38 3.74 -2.21
N ASP A 207 -13.24 3.84 -0.90
CA ASP A 207 -13.88 4.85 -0.05
C ASP A 207 -12.87 5.84 0.55
N PHE A 208 -11.60 5.76 0.15
CA PHE A 208 -10.55 6.62 0.67
C PHE A 208 -10.72 8.05 0.14
N ASP A 209 -10.96 9.00 1.05
CA ASP A 209 -10.96 10.43 0.76
C ASP A 209 -10.51 11.25 1.97
N LEU A 210 -9.29 11.76 1.89
CA LEU A 210 -8.69 12.65 2.89
C LEU A 210 -8.53 14.08 2.37
N THR A 211 -9.18 14.45 1.27
CA THR A 211 -9.03 15.78 0.64
C THR A 211 -9.33 16.92 1.60
N ASP A 212 -10.42 16.84 2.37
CA ASP A 212 -10.79 17.85 3.38
C ASP A 212 -9.77 17.94 4.53
N ARG A 213 -9.09 16.83 4.83
CA ARG A 213 -8.10 16.73 5.91
C ARG A 213 -6.73 17.29 5.50
N LEU A 214 -6.44 17.46 4.21
CA LEU A 214 -5.17 18.03 3.75
C LEU A 214 -4.90 19.44 4.30
N SER A 215 -5.97 20.19 4.60
CA SER A 215 -5.87 21.48 5.27
C SER A 215 -5.28 21.38 6.69
N ARG A 216 -5.18 20.19 7.28
CA ARG A 216 -4.60 19.92 8.60
C ARG A 216 -3.22 19.27 8.53
N LEU A 217 -2.76 18.86 7.33
CA LEU A 217 -1.42 18.31 7.15
C LEU A 217 -0.39 19.41 7.44
N SER A 218 0.34 19.26 8.56
CA SER A 218 1.30 20.25 9.04
C SER A 218 2.71 20.02 8.52
N VAL A 219 2.98 18.84 7.94
CA VAL A 219 4.30 18.49 7.41
C VAL A 219 4.43 18.91 5.94
N PRO A 220 5.65 19.22 5.46
CA PRO A 220 5.88 19.46 4.03
C PRO A 220 5.49 18.24 3.19
N LEU A 221 4.64 18.46 2.17
CA LEU A 221 4.23 17.44 1.21
C LEU A 221 4.93 17.64 -0.15
N LEU A 222 5.51 16.57 -0.67
CA LEU A 222 5.94 16.47 -2.06
C LEU A 222 5.08 15.44 -2.79
N VAL A 223 4.53 15.83 -3.94
CA VAL A 223 3.88 14.93 -4.89
C VAL A 223 4.81 14.71 -6.08
N ILE A 224 5.15 13.46 -6.35
CA ILE A 224 5.93 13.06 -7.52
C ILE A 224 5.00 12.32 -8.50
N GLY A 225 4.82 12.88 -9.69
CA GLY A 225 3.86 12.38 -10.68
C GLY A 225 4.52 11.75 -11.89
N SER A 226 4.01 10.59 -12.34
CA SER A 226 4.41 9.98 -13.60
C SER A 226 3.85 10.74 -14.80
N GLN A 227 4.33 10.45 -16.01
CA GLN A 227 3.66 10.94 -17.22
C GLN A 227 2.28 10.29 -17.41
N LEU A 228 2.07 9.08 -16.90
CA LEU A 228 0.77 8.39 -16.99
C LEU A 228 -0.32 9.13 -16.20
N MET A 229 -0.01 9.58 -14.98
CA MET A 229 -0.95 10.34 -14.15
C MET A 229 -0.95 11.83 -14.50
N PHE A 230 0.20 12.41 -14.84
CA PHE A 230 0.37 13.83 -15.15
C PHE A 230 0.95 13.99 -16.58
N PRO A 231 0.09 14.08 -17.62
CA PRO A 231 0.52 13.93 -19.01
C PRO A 231 1.55 14.98 -19.45
N ASP A 232 1.37 16.22 -19.05
CA ASP A 232 2.22 17.35 -19.41
C ASP A 232 2.33 18.39 -18.29
N GLU A 233 3.31 19.29 -18.41
CA GLU A 233 3.60 20.32 -17.39
C GLU A 233 2.47 21.35 -17.26
N GLU A 234 1.83 21.72 -18.38
CA GLU A 234 0.81 22.77 -18.44
C GLU A 234 -0.47 22.32 -17.72
N SER A 235 -0.86 21.06 -17.91
CA SER A 235 -2.05 20.47 -17.29
C SER A 235 -1.84 19.99 -15.85
N SER A 236 -0.58 19.78 -15.42
CA SER A 236 -0.25 19.18 -14.12
C SER A 236 -0.91 19.89 -12.93
N GLN A 237 -0.98 21.23 -12.96
CA GLN A 237 -1.68 21.99 -11.92
C GLN A 237 -3.17 21.69 -11.88
N GLY A 238 -3.83 21.59 -13.04
CA GLY A 238 -5.25 21.20 -13.13
C GLY A 238 -5.48 19.77 -12.65
N VAL A 239 -4.57 18.85 -12.99
CA VAL A 239 -4.63 17.46 -12.53
C VAL A 239 -4.49 17.37 -11.02
N LEU A 240 -3.55 18.08 -10.39
CA LEU A 240 -3.40 18.11 -8.93
C LEU A 240 -4.71 18.47 -8.22
N ARG A 241 -5.42 19.48 -8.75
CA ARG A 241 -6.75 19.87 -8.26
C ARG A 241 -7.76 18.74 -8.45
N GLN A 242 -7.82 18.22 -9.68
CA GLN A 242 -8.72 17.13 -10.04
C GLN A 242 -8.46 15.84 -9.24
N VAL A 243 -7.26 15.59 -8.75
CA VAL A 243 -6.98 14.42 -7.90
C VAL A 243 -7.06 14.74 -6.40
N GLY A 244 -7.39 15.98 -6.03
CA GLY A 244 -7.81 16.35 -4.68
C GLY A 244 -6.76 17.03 -3.81
N PHE A 245 -5.65 17.55 -4.38
CA PHE A 245 -4.61 18.23 -3.61
C PHE A 245 -4.91 19.72 -3.31
N ASP A 246 -6.09 20.21 -3.68
CA ASP A 246 -6.50 21.63 -3.57
C ASP A 246 -6.38 22.24 -2.17
N HIS A 247 -6.53 21.41 -1.14
CA HIS A 247 -6.56 21.84 0.26
C HIS A 247 -5.21 21.73 0.96
N ALA A 248 -4.15 21.25 0.28
CA ALA A 248 -2.82 21.14 0.87
C ALA A 248 -2.21 22.52 1.15
N ARG A 249 -1.76 22.75 2.39
CA ARG A 249 -1.14 24.04 2.79
C ARG A 249 0.28 24.22 2.28
N SER A 250 1.04 23.13 2.19
CA SER A 250 2.43 23.11 1.77
C SER A 250 2.64 21.95 0.80
N LEU A 251 2.58 22.22 -0.50
CA LEU A 251 2.74 21.23 -1.55
C LEU A 251 3.84 21.64 -2.52
N THR A 252 4.82 20.77 -2.69
CA THR A 252 5.74 20.79 -3.82
C THR A 252 5.29 19.71 -4.82
N PHE A 253 5.37 20.01 -6.11
CA PHE A 253 5.10 19.03 -7.17
C PHE A 253 6.32 18.83 -8.06
N LYS A 254 6.57 17.58 -8.44
CA LYS A 254 7.57 17.20 -9.44
C LYS A 254 7.01 16.16 -10.40
N ARG A 255 6.99 16.49 -11.68
CA ARG A 255 6.66 15.53 -12.75
C ARG A 255 7.92 14.81 -13.23
N VAL A 256 7.83 13.50 -13.42
CA VAL A 256 8.88 12.67 -14.02
C VAL A 256 8.45 12.28 -15.44
N GLY A 257 8.85 13.08 -16.42
CA GLY A 257 8.49 12.82 -17.82
C GLY A 257 9.04 11.49 -18.36
N GLY A 258 8.33 10.86 -19.29
CA GLY A 258 8.71 9.61 -19.91
C GLY A 258 8.68 8.42 -18.94
N THR A 259 7.82 8.47 -17.93
CA THR A 259 7.64 7.37 -16.96
C THR A 259 6.18 6.98 -16.78
N GLY A 260 5.98 5.74 -16.40
CA GLY A 260 4.75 5.18 -15.89
C GLY A 260 4.65 5.21 -14.37
N HIS A 261 3.72 4.43 -13.84
CA HIS A 261 3.42 4.30 -12.41
C HIS A 261 4.68 3.93 -11.60
N PHE A 262 5.49 3.02 -12.12
CA PHE A 262 6.69 2.50 -11.47
C PHE A 262 7.98 3.28 -11.80
N MET A 263 7.92 4.61 -11.74
CA MET A 263 9.04 5.50 -12.08
C MET A 263 10.33 5.25 -11.29
N MET A 264 10.23 4.63 -10.10
CA MET A 264 11.39 4.25 -9.29
C MET A 264 12.20 3.09 -9.89
N LEU A 265 11.59 2.30 -10.78
CA LEU A 265 12.27 1.27 -11.58
C LEU A 265 12.72 1.84 -12.93
N GLU A 266 11.94 2.76 -13.52
CA GLU A 266 12.25 3.30 -14.85
C GLU A 266 13.31 4.42 -14.82
N ARG A 267 13.32 5.22 -13.74
CA ARG A 267 14.26 6.34 -13.55
C ARG A 267 14.79 6.41 -12.12
N PRO A 268 15.43 5.35 -11.60
CA PRO A 268 15.84 5.24 -10.20
C PRO A 268 16.73 6.39 -9.73
N VAL A 269 17.70 6.81 -10.55
CA VAL A 269 18.61 7.92 -10.22
C VAL A 269 17.86 9.24 -10.07
N TYR A 270 16.90 9.50 -10.96
CA TYR A 270 16.13 10.74 -10.92
C TYR A 270 15.24 10.77 -9.68
N VAL A 271 14.50 9.68 -9.45
CA VAL A 271 13.66 9.53 -8.24
C VAL A 271 14.51 9.70 -6.98
N ALA A 272 15.64 9.02 -6.88
CA ALA A 272 16.55 9.16 -5.74
C ALA A 272 17.01 10.62 -5.54
N SER A 273 17.37 11.34 -6.60
CA SER A 273 17.81 12.73 -6.48
C SER A 273 16.71 13.66 -5.98
N VAL A 274 15.45 13.43 -6.38
CA VAL A 274 14.29 14.17 -5.86
C VAL A 274 14.05 13.85 -4.39
N LEU A 275 14.13 12.57 -4.00
CA LEU A 275 13.98 12.14 -2.60
C LEU A 275 15.09 12.73 -1.71
N LEU A 276 16.34 12.72 -2.18
CA LEU A 276 17.46 13.34 -1.48
C LEU A 276 17.23 14.85 -1.30
N ALA A 277 16.90 15.57 -2.37
CA ALA A 277 16.73 17.01 -2.33
C ALA A 277 15.63 17.44 -1.35
N PHE A 278 14.49 16.75 -1.37
CA PHE A 278 13.37 17.09 -0.51
C PHE A 278 13.56 16.59 0.94
N GLY A 279 14.05 15.36 1.11
CA GLY A 279 14.12 14.72 2.43
C GLY A 279 15.15 15.34 3.38
N VAL A 280 16.18 16.02 2.88
CA VAL A 280 17.24 16.64 3.69
C VAL A 280 17.13 18.14 3.86
N THR A 281 16.13 18.79 3.23
CA THR A 281 16.00 20.24 3.35
C THR A 281 15.83 20.57 4.83
N ALA A 282 16.72 21.37 5.43
CA ALA A 282 16.49 21.82 6.80
C ALA A 282 15.30 22.78 6.75
N ASP A 283 14.30 22.57 7.61
CA ASP A 283 13.37 23.64 7.94
C ASP A 283 14.20 24.66 8.73
N TYR A 284 14.81 25.61 8.02
CA TYR A 284 15.57 26.70 8.63
C TYR A 284 14.60 27.73 9.21
N GLU A 285 13.86 27.35 10.25
CA GLU A 285 13.19 28.27 11.18
C GLU A 285 13.25 27.72 12.61
N PHE A 286 14.45 27.77 13.19
CA PHE A 286 14.55 28.14 14.60
C PHE A 286 14.82 29.65 14.64
N GLN A 287 13.79 30.48 14.86
CA GLN A 287 13.97 31.78 15.49
C GLN A 287 12.76 32.19 16.34
N ASN A 288 12.97 32.04 17.66
CA ASN A 288 12.50 32.82 18.81
C ASN A 288 11.00 32.94 19.11
#